data_AF-A0A2V9NG25-F1
#
_entry.id   AF-A0A2V9NG25-F1
#
_cell.length_a   1.000
_cell.length_b   1.000
_cell.length_c   1.000
_cell.angle_alpha   90.00
_cell.angle_beta   90.00
_cell.angle_gamma   90.00
#
_symmetry.space_group_name_H-M   'P 1'
#
loop_
_entity.id
_entity.type
_entity.pdbx_description
1 polymer ?
#
loop_
_entity_poly.entity_id
_entity_poly.type
_entity_poly.pdbx_seq_one_letter_code
_entity_poly.pdbx_strand_id
1 'polypeptide(L)'
;ALGLDPGLGVLHVDTPARDSLACDVMEAIRPQVDAYVLDWLLSQPLRREWFFEQRDGNCRLMASFAIRLTETAQVWARAIGPVAEWIARQLWSTTQKRTQSILPPTRLTQTHRREAKSISSIPTALAAPRVENLCRGCGKTIMDGRNNCSNCAVGTATERLAEAARIGRIASRSPEARAKHAESERRHAEARSDWDESSQPPWLTGELFSQKIQPLLANIATASIRSRIGWQALAQLVGVFGG
;
A
#
# COMPACT_ATOMS: atom_id res chain seq x y z
N ALA A 1 34.04 -16.77 -14.24
CA ALA A 1 32.93 -17.63 -14.75
C ALA A 1 32.99 -17.87 -16.27
N LEU A 2 33.27 -16.83 -17.09
CA LEU A 2 33.25 -16.92 -18.55
C LEU A 2 34.64 -16.83 -19.22
N GLY A 3 35.70 -16.62 -18.44
CA GLY A 3 37.07 -16.49 -18.97
C GLY A 3 37.40 -15.12 -19.56
N LEU A 4 36.55 -14.11 -19.34
CA LEU A 4 36.82 -12.71 -19.66
C LEU A 4 37.74 -12.09 -18.60
N ASP A 5 38.62 -11.19 -19.01
CA ASP A 5 39.44 -10.37 -18.12
C ASP A 5 38.64 -9.16 -17.62
N PRO A 6 38.35 -9.04 -16.31
CA PRO A 6 37.58 -7.93 -15.78
C PRO A 6 38.30 -6.57 -15.90
N GLY A 7 39.63 -6.56 -16.06
CA GLY A 7 40.42 -5.33 -16.13
C GLY A 7 40.38 -4.63 -17.48
N LEU A 8 39.94 -5.31 -18.54
CA LEU A 8 39.98 -4.84 -19.94
C LEU A 8 38.60 -4.36 -20.41
N GLY A 9 38.32 -3.09 -20.18
CA GLY A 9 37.10 -2.42 -20.61
C GLY A 9 37.03 -2.17 -22.11
N VAL A 10 35.79 -2.03 -22.59
CA VAL A 10 35.42 -1.59 -23.92
C VAL A 10 35.01 -0.11 -23.89
N LEU A 11 34.23 0.30 -22.87
CA LEU A 11 33.79 1.70 -22.70
C LEU A 11 34.63 2.42 -21.65
N HIS A 12 34.86 1.78 -20.50
CA HIS A 12 35.67 2.33 -19.42
C HIS A 12 37.17 2.16 -19.71
N VAL A 13 37.92 3.27 -19.66
CA VAL A 13 39.37 3.31 -19.93
C VAL A 13 40.18 2.51 -18.91
N ASP A 14 40.93 1.51 -19.31
CA ASP A 14 41.69 0.66 -18.40
C ASP A 14 42.61 1.44 -17.45
N THR A 15 42.48 1.14 -16.16
CA THR A 15 43.32 1.70 -15.10
C THR A 15 43.81 0.57 -14.19
N PRO A 16 45.05 0.65 -13.65
CA PRO A 16 45.56 -0.35 -12.73
C PRO A 16 44.59 -0.62 -11.56
N ALA A 17 44.39 -1.90 -11.24
CA ALA A 17 43.52 -2.37 -10.16
C ALA A 17 42.03 -2.01 -10.25
N ARG A 18 41.53 -1.65 -11.45
CA ARG A 18 40.10 -1.45 -11.69
C ARG A 18 39.55 -2.51 -12.62
N ASP A 19 38.41 -3.09 -12.24
CA ASP A 19 37.67 -4.02 -13.07
C ASP A 19 36.82 -3.26 -14.13
N SER A 20 37.49 -2.65 -15.13
CA SER A 20 36.83 -1.84 -16.17
C SER A 20 35.73 -2.57 -16.94
N LEU A 21 35.95 -3.83 -17.33
CA LEU A 21 34.92 -4.62 -18.00
C LEU A 21 33.76 -4.94 -17.07
N ALA A 22 34.01 -5.11 -15.76
CA ALA A 22 32.93 -5.30 -14.80
C ALA A 22 32.06 -4.04 -14.71
N CYS A 23 32.67 -2.85 -14.71
CA CYS A 23 31.94 -1.58 -14.80
C CYS A 23 31.10 -1.50 -16.08
N ASP A 24 31.66 -1.82 -17.24
CA ASP A 24 30.92 -1.85 -18.52
C ASP A 24 29.70 -2.79 -18.47
N VAL A 25 29.88 -3.98 -17.91
CA VAL A 25 28.81 -4.97 -17.78
C VAL A 25 27.72 -4.48 -16.82
N MET A 26 28.10 -3.81 -15.73
CA MET A 26 27.16 -3.27 -14.74
C MET A 26 26.30 -2.14 -15.31
N GLU A 27 26.81 -1.34 -16.24
CA GLU A 27 26.03 -0.25 -16.85
C GLU A 27 24.74 -0.75 -17.50
N ALA A 28 24.75 -1.95 -18.08
CA ALA A 28 23.58 -2.54 -18.73
C ALA A 28 22.41 -2.80 -17.77
N ILE A 29 22.69 -3.02 -16.48
CA ILE A 29 21.66 -3.29 -15.46
C ILE A 29 21.45 -2.10 -14.50
N ARG A 30 22.28 -1.06 -14.59
CA ARG A 30 22.22 0.11 -13.71
C ARG A 30 20.82 0.73 -13.61
N PRO A 31 20.05 0.89 -14.71
CA PRO A 31 18.67 1.38 -14.62
C PRO A 31 17.74 0.51 -13.78
N GLN A 32 17.95 -0.81 -13.72
CA GLN A 32 17.14 -1.73 -12.92
C GLN A 32 17.45 -1.58 -11.43
N VAL A 33 18.72 -1.37 -11.09
CA VAL A 33 19.17 -1.09 -9.72
C VAL A 33 18.64 0.26 -9.26
N ASP A 34 18.74 1.28 -10.12
CA ASP A 34 18.22 2.63 -9.82
C ASP A 34 16.71 2.59 -9.60
N ALA A 35 15.96 1.90 -10.46
CA ALA A 35 14.51 1.74 -10.30
C ALA A 35 14.15 1.05 -8.99
N TYR A 36 14.91 0.02 -8.58
CA TYR A 36 14.71 -0.64 -7.28
C TYR A 36 14.95 0.31 -6.10
N VAL A 37 16.01 1.11 -6.14
CA VAL A 37 16.30 2.09 -5.09
C VAL A 37 15.24 3.18 -5.05
N LEU A 38 14.83 3.70 -6.20
CA LEU A 38 13.77 4.70 -6.31
C LEU A 38 12.43 4.16 -5.79
N ASP A 39 12.06 2.94 -6.15
CA ASP A 39 10.84 2.28 -5.64
C ASP A 39 10.88 2.16 -4.11
N TRP A 40 12.03 1.79 -3.54
CA TRP A 40 12.21 1.77 -2.08
C TRP A 40 12.00 3.17 -1.48
N LEU A 41 12.69 4.19 -2.00
CA LEU A 41 12.60 5.56 -1.51
C LEU A 41 11.17 6.12 -1.55
N LEU A 42 10.41 5.78 -2.58
CA LEU A 42 9.02 6.22 -2.75
C LEU A 42 8.05 5.43 -1.87
N SER A 43 8.32 4.15 -1.67
CA SER A 43 7.44 3.24 -0.93
C SER A 43 7.63 3.36 0.58
N GLN A 44 8.84 3.64 1.07
CA GLN A 44 9.16 3.55 2.49
C GLN A 44 10.13 4.64 2.98
N PRO A 45 10.00 5.07 4.24
CA PRO A 45 10.97 5.99 4.83
C PRO A 45 12.31 5.29 5.05
N LEU A 46 13.40 5.97 4.71
CA LEU A 46 14.73 5.61 5.16
C LEU A 46 14.89 5.92 6.66
N ARG A 47 15.56 5.02 7.39
CA ARG A 47 15.85 5.23 8.81
C ARG A 47 17.18 5.96 8.99
N ARG A 48 17.23 6.94 9.91
CA ARG A 48 18.48 7.63 10.27
C ARG A 48 19.59 6.65 10.69
N GLU A 49 19.22 5.60 11.44
CA GLU A 49 20.15 4.56 11.93
C GLU A 49 20.88 3.78 10.83
N TRP A 50 20.42 3.86 9.57
CA TRP A 50 21.06 3.20 8.43
C TRP A 50 22.24 3.96 7.87
N PHE A 51 22.44 5.21 8.29
CA PHE A 51 23.45 6.10 7.73
C PHE A 51 24.33 6.66 8.84
N PHE A 52 25.64 6.65 8.60
CA PHE A 52 26.62 7.33 9.41
C PHE A 52 27.24 8.46 8.60
N GLU A 53 27.05 9.68 9.08
CA GLU A 53 27.65 10.87 8.50
C GLU A 53 29.05 11.07 9.08
N GLN A 54 30.03 11.14 8.19
CA GLN A 54 31.43 11.37 8.51
C GLN A 54 31.69 12.88 8.66
N ARG A 55 32.81 13.22 9.31
CA ARG A 55 33.18 14.64 9.58
C ARG A 55 33.42 15.48 8.32
N ASP A 56 33.68 14.83 7.20
CA ASP A 56 33.89 15.44 5.88
C ASP A 56 32.58 15.62 5.08
N GLY A 57 31.43 15.28 5.67
CA GLY A 57 30.12 15.36 5.01
C GLY A 57 29.75 14.12 4.20
N ASN A 58 30.62 13.09 4.14
CA ASN A 58 30.29 11.84 3.44
C ASN A 58 29.34 10.96 4.29
N CYS A 59 28.42 10.27 3.64
CA CYS A 59 27.55 9.29 4.30
C CYS A 59 27.99 7.86 3.99
N ARG A 60 28.11 7.02 5.02
CA ARG A 60 28.34 5.58 4.88
C ARG A 60 27.13 4.79 5.34
N LEU A 61 26.87 3.68 4.66
CA LEU A 61 25.82 2.75 5.06
C LEU A 61 26.25 1.97 6.32
N MET A 62 25.32 1.80 7.25
CA MET A 62 25.49 0.93 8.41
C MET A 62 25.22 -0.52 8.06
N ALA A 63 25.82 -1.43 8.83
CA ALA A 63 25.78 -2.87 8.55
C ALA A 63 24.35 -3.41 8.39
N SER A 64 23.41 -2.96 9.22
CA SER A 64 22.00 -3.36 9.18
C SER A 64 21.34 -3.10 7.82
N PHE A 65 21.76 -2.04 7.13
CA PHE A 65 21.22 -1.69 5.82
C PHE A 65 22.03 -2.31 4.68
N ALA A 66 23.35 -2.35 4.81
CA ALA A 66 24.23 -3.03 3.84
C ALA A 66 23.88 -4.53 3.69
N ILE A 67 23.54 -5.22 4.79
CA ILE A 67 23.08 -6.61 4.76
C ILE A 67 21.81 -6.74 3.93
N ARG A 68 20.80 -5.89 4.17
CA ARG A 68 19.54 -5.89 3.41
C ARG A 68 19.75 -5.64 1.92
N LEU A 69 20.64 -4.71 1.55
CA LEU A 69 21.01 -4.51 0.15
C LEU A 69 21.71 -5.76 -0.44
N THR A 70 22.55 -6.43 0.34
CA THR A 70 23.28 -7.63 -0.10
C THR A 70 22.34 -8.82 -0.34
N GLU A 71 21.19 -8.90 0.33
CA GLU A 71 20.15 -9.93 0.05
C GLU A 71 19.68 -9.89 -1.41
N THR A 72 19.82 -8.73 -2.07
CA THR A 72 19.44 -8.54 -3.48
C THR A 72 20.54 -8.96 -4.47
N ALA A 73 21.76 -9.28 -4.00
CA ALA A 73 22.91 -9.57 -4.86
C ALA A 73 22.65 -10.67 -5.90
N GLN A 74 21.93 -11.73 -5.52
CA GLN A 74 21.61 -12.84 -6.43
C GLN A 74 20.58 -12.44 -7.51
N VAL A 75 19.79 -11.40 -7.28
CA VAL A 75 18.89 -10.83 -8.31
C VAL A 75 19.75 -10.14 -9.37
N TRP A 76 20.68 -9.28 -8.95
CA TRP A 76 21.58 -8.56 -9.87
C TRP A 76 22.52 -9.50 -10.61
N ALA A 77 23.04 -10.53 -9.95
CA ALA A 77 23.85 -11.55 -10.60
C ALA A 77 23.09 -12.27 -11.74
N ARG A 78 21.80 -12.56 -11.52
CA ARG A 78 20.92 -13.14 -12.55
C ARG A 78 20.61 -12.15 -13.68
N ALA A 79 20.49 -10.85 -13.38
CA ALA A 79 20.28 -9.80 -14.37
C ALA A 79 21.51 -9.63 -15.28
N ILE A 80 22.71 -9.67 -14.70
CA ILE A 80 23.98 -9.52 -15.40
C ILE A 80 24.32 -10.75 -16.26
N GLY A 81 23.91 -11.95 -15.82
CA GLY A 81 24.27 -13.22 -16.47
C GLY A 81 24.11 -13.24 -18.00
N PRO A 82 22.92 -12.90 -18.55
CA PRO A 82 22.70 -12.82 -19.99
C PRO A 82 23.60 -11.81 -20.71
N VAL A 83 23.84 -10.65 -20.10
CA VAL A 83 24.69 -9.58 -20.67
C VAL A 83 26.14 -10.06 -20.77
N ALA A 84 26.68 -10.62 -19.69
CA ALA A 84 28.04 -11.12 -19.65
C ALA A 84 28.26 -12.28 -20.65
N GLU A 85 27.29 -13.19 -20.77
CA GLU A 85 27.33 -14.27 -21.76
C GLU A 85 27.21 -13.76 -23.20
N TRP A 86 26.40 -12.73 -23.43
CA TRP A 86 26.30 -12.08 -24.74
C TRP A 86 27.62 -11.43 -25.14
N ILE A 87 28.28 -10.68 -24.24
CA ILE A 87 29.61 -10.10 -24.48
C ILE A 87 30.62 -11.19 -24.81
N ALA A 88 30.64 -12.28 -24.03
CA ALA A 88 31.54 -13.41 -24.29
C ALA A 88 31.31 -14.01 -25.69
N ARG A 89 30.06 -14.10 -26.15
CA ARG A 89 29.73 -14.55 -27.52
C ARG A 89 30.22 -13.57 -28.59
N GLN A 90 30.03 -12.27 -28.38
CA GLN A 90 30.48 -11.25 -29.34
C GLN A 90 32.01 -11.24 -29.49
N LEU A 91 32.74 -11.31 -28.37
CA LEU A 91 34.20 -11.39 -28.43
C LEU A 91 34.66 -12.68 -29.10
N TRP A 92 34.00 -13.80 -28.79
CA TRP A 92 34.32 -15.10 -29.40
C TRP A 92 34.12 -15.11 -30.92
N SER A 93 33.04 -14.49 -31.42
CA SER A 93 32.74 -14.48 -32.87
C SER A 93 33.76 -13.69 -33.69
N THR A 94 34.46 -12.74 -33.09
CA THR A 94 35.51 -11.94 -33.77
C THR A 94 36.86 -12.66 -33.88
N THR A 95 37.05 -13.78 -33.18
CA THR A 95 38.35 -14.46 -33.13
C THR A 95 38.55 -15.37 -34.35
N GLN A 96 39.38 -14.91 -35.30
CA GLN A 96 39.60 -15.43 -36.65
C GLN A 96 40.02 -16.91 -36.81
N LYS A 97 40.32 -17.64 -35.72
CA LYS A 97 41.03 -18.93 -35.75
C LYS A 97 40.26 -20.16 -35.24
N ARG A 98 38.94 -20.12 -35.05
CA ARG A 98 38.23 -21.31 -34.53
C ARG A 98 37.11 -21.83 -35.42
N THR A 99 37.29 -23.12 -35.76
CA THR A 99 36.39 -24.04 -36.44
C THR A 99 34.98 -23.97 -35.83
N GLN A 100 34.01 -23.90 -36.73
CA GLN A 100 32.59 -23.57 -36.59
C GLN A 100 31.73 -24.30 -35.52
N SER A 101 32.23 -25.03 -34.52
CA SER A 101 31.37 -25.97 -33.76
C SER A 101 31.15 -25.72 -32.27
N ILE A 102 31.80 -24.75 -31.61
CA ILE A 102 31.62 -24.57 -30.15
C ILE A 102 31.39 -23.10 -29.80
N LEU A 103 30.13 -22.74 -29.64
CA LEU A 103 29.71 -21.49 -29.00
C LEU A 103 30.19 -21.48 -27.53
N PRO A 104 30.54 -20.31 -26.96
CA PRO A 104 30.94 -20.25 -25.57
C PRO A 104 29.81 -20.73 -24.64
N PRO A 105 30.15 -21.37 -23.51
CA PRO A 105 29.18 -21.99 -22.61
C PRO A 105 28.32 -20.95 -21.88
N THR A 106 27.05 -21.25 -21.69
CA THR A 106 26.08 -20.41 -20.96
C THR A 106 26.03 -20.78 -19.47
N ARG A 107 27.15 -20.62 -18.75
CA ARG A 107 27.25 -21.11 -17.35
C ARG A 107 26.42 -20.31 -16.34
N LEU A 108 26.13 -19.04 -16.61
CA LEU A 108 25.40 -18.13 -15.73
C LEU A 108 23.88 -18.28 -15.93
N THR A 109 23.43 -18.38 -17.17
CA THR A 109 21.99 -18.53 -17.50
C THR A 109 21.54 -19.98 -17.59
N GLN A 110 22.48 -20.89 -17.85
CA GLN A 110 22.24 -22.32 -18.14
C GLN A 110 21.34 -22.51 -19.36
N THR A 111 21.31 -21.55 -20.29
CA THR A 111 20.40 -21.54 -21.45
C THR A 111 20.55 -22.79 -22.32
N HIS A 112 21.77 -23.18 -22.69
CA HIS A 112 21.98 -24.38 -23.52
C HIS A 112 21.45 -25.66 -22.84
N ARG A 113 21.58 -25.75 -21.51
CA ARG A 113 21.07 -26.89 -20.73
C ARG A 113 19.54 -26.90 -20.67
N ARG A 114 18.90 -25.74 -20.62
CA ARG A 114 17.42 -25.60 -20.61
C ARG A 114 16.83 -25.93 -21.97
N GLU A 115 17.44 -25.43 -23.04
CA GLU A 115 17.07 -25.70 -24.43
C GLU A 115 17.19 -27.19 -24.76
N ALA A 116 18.27 -27.84 -24.34
CA ALA A 116 18.43 -29.30 -24.48
C ALA A 116 17.34 -30.11 -23.75
N LYS A 117 16.66 -29.50 -22.77
CA LYS A 117 15.53 -30.08 -22.03
C LYS A 117 14.16 -29.58 -22.55
N SER A 118 14.11 -28.86 -23.68
CA SER A 118 12.89 -28.22 -24.22
C SER A 118 12.17 -27.29 -23.22
N ILE A 119 12.89 -26.75 -22.25
CA ILE A 119 12.35 -25.78 -21.29
C ILE A 119 12.51 -24.39 -21.90
N SER A 120 11.39 -23.72 -22.17
CA SER A 120 11.38 -22.37 -22.75
C SER A 120 12.18 -21.39 -21.88
N SER A 121 13.16 -20.74 -22.49
CA SER A 121 14.10 -19.80 -21.87
C SER A 121 13.55 -18.38 -21.82
N ILE A 122 12.24 -18.21 -21.56
CA ILE A 122 11.67 -16.88 -21.34
C ILE A 122 12.31 -16.33 -20.06
N PRO A 123 13.02 -15.19 -20.13
CA PRO A 123 13.53 -14.56 -18.93
C PRO A 123 12.33 -14.20 -18.06
N THR A 124 12.15 -14.92 -16.94
CA THR A 124 11.22 -14.46 -15.90
C THR A 124 11.69 -13.06 -15.54
N ALA A 125 10.85 -12.05 -15.78
CA ALA A 125 11.13 -10.68 -15.35
C ALA A 125 11.61 -10.75 -13.90
N LEU A 126 12.83 -10.31 -13.64
CA LEU A 126 13.39 -10.35 -12.29
C LEU A 126 12.52 -9.45 -11.44
N ALA A 127 11.64 -10.05 -10.65
CA ALA A 127 10.83 -9.31 -9.71
C ALA A 127 11.80 -8.63 -8.74
N ALA A 128 11.71 -7.30 -8.68
CA ALA A 128 12.40 -6.54 -7.67
C ALA A 128 12.09 -7.15 -6.29
N PRO A 129 13.09 -7.34 -5.42
CA PRO A 129 12.88 -7.83 -4.07
C PRO A 129 11.77 -7.03 -3.38
N ARG A 130 10.80 -7.73 -2.78
CA ARG A 130 9.73 -7.04 -2.04
C ARG A 130 10.33 -6.29 -0.88
N VAL A 131 10.12 -4.99 -0.87
CA VAL A 131 10.59 -4.12 0.19
C VAL A 131 9.59 -4.22 1.37
N GLU A 132 10.06 -4.32 2.62
CA GLU A 132 9.20 -4.46 3.82
C GLU A 132 8.37 -3.21 4.10
N ASN A 133 7.04 -3.23 4.14
CA ASN A 133 6.29 -1.99 4.43
C ASN A 133 6.62 -1.40 5.82
N LEU A 134 7.17 -0.17 5.87
CA LEU A 134 7.60 0.50 7.10
C LEU A 134 6.69 1.69 7.46
N CYS A 135 6.49 1.90 8.76
CA CYS A 135 5.72 3.02 9.29
C CYS A 135 6.42 4.36 9.02
N ARG A 136 5.69 5.31 8.43
CA ARG A 136 6.19 6.69 8.17
C ARG A 136 6.55 7.51 9.40
N GLY A 137 5.99 7.20 10.58
CA GLY A 137 6.26 7.94 11.81
C GLY A 137 7.45 7.43 12.61
N CYS A 138 7.70 6.11 12.63
CA CYS A 138 8.71 5.51 13.51
C CYS A 138 9.59 4.46 12.85
N GLY A 139 9.39 4.16 11.57
CA GLY A 139 10.20 3.21 10.80
C GLY A 139 9.93 1.74 11.07
N LYS A 140 9.10 1.35 12.05
CA LYS A 140 8.79 -0.07 12.35
C LYS A 140 8.05 -0.74 11.18
N THR A 141 8.31 -2.03 10.96
CA THR A 141 7.61 -2.85 9.95
C THR A 141 6.12 -2.94 10.28
N ILE A 142 5.27 -2.78 9.26
CA ILE A 142 3.81 -2.76 9.32
C ILE A 142 3.23 -3.61 8.19
N MET A 143 1.96 -4.02 8.35
CA MET A 143 1.26 -4.76 7.31
C MET A 143 1.05 -3.92 6.04
N ASP A 144 1.00 -4.62 4.90
CA ASP A 144 0.72 -4.04 3.60
C ASP A 144 -0.59 -3.23 3.60
N GLY A 145 -0.60 -2.12 2.85
CA GLY A 145 -1.74 -1.21 2.73
C GLY A 145 -1.88 -0.19 3.87
N ARG A 146 -0.95 -0.16 4.84
CA ARG A 146 -0.91 0.89 5.89
C ARG A 146 0.32 1.78 5.73
N ASN A 147 0.15 3.07 6.05
CA ASN A 147 1.25 4.05 6.04
C ASN A 147 1.83 4.30 7.44
N ASN A 148 1.07 4.00 8.51
CA ASN A 148 1.46 4.25 9.89
C ASN A 148 1.11 3.04 10.77
N CYS A 149 1.97 2.75 11.77
CA CYS A 149 1.66 1.78 12.82
C CYS A 149 0.53 2.30 13.71
N SER A 150 -0.09 1.42 14.50
CA SER A 150 -1.21 1.80 15.39
C SER A 150 -0.89 3.01 16.26
N ASN A 151 0.30 3.10 16.82
CA ASN A 151 0.71 4.21 17.67
C ASN A 151 0.90 5.53 16.89
N CYS A 152 1.62 5.49 15.77
CA CYS A 152 1.83 6.67 14.92
C CYS A 152 0.55 7.11 14.19
N ALA A 153 -0.42 6.21 14.03
CA ALA A 153 -1.70 6.53 13.42
C ALA A 153 -2.61 7.35 14.34
N VAL A 154 -2.43 7.31 15.67
CA VAL A 154 -3.31 8.03 16.61
C VAL A 154 -3.28 9.53 16.38
N GLY A 155 -2.09 10.13 16.34
CA GLY A 155 -1.96 11.59 16.16
C GLY A 155 -2.54 12.08 14.83
N THR A 156 -2.23 11.36 13.74
CA THR A 156 -2.77 11.69 12.41
C THR A 156 -4.27 11.42 12.30
N ALA A 157 -4.82 10.44 13.04
CA ALA A 157 -6.24 10.19 13.09
C ALA A 157 -7.01 11.32 13.78
N THR A 158 -6.48 11.87 14.88
CA THR A 158 -7.11 13.00 15.58
C THR A 158 -7.25 14.23 14.68
N GLU A 159 -6.20 14.60 13.94
CA GLU A 159 -6.24 15.71 13.00
C GLU A 159 -7.24 15.47 11.86
N ARG A 160 -7.23 14.27 11.27
CA ARG A 160 -8.17 13.90 10.19
C ARG A 160 -9.63 13.90 10.66
N LEU A 161 -9.89 13.44 11.88
CA LEU A 161 -11.24 13.46 12.47
C LEU A 161 -11.71 14.89 12.75
N ALA A 162 -10.82 15.76 13.25
CA ALA A 162 -11.14 17.17 13.46
C ALA A 162 -11.49 17.86 12.13
N GLU A 163 -10.71 17.60 11.08
CA GLU A 163 -10.96 18.15 9.75
C GLU A 163 -12.24 17.58 9.11
N ALA A 164 -12.46 16.27 9.21
CA ALA A 164 -13.70 15.65 8.75
C ALA A 164 -14.94 16.21 9.48
N ALA A 165 -14.85 16.44 10.80
CA ALA A 165 -15.92 17.07 11.58
C ALA A 165 -16.16 18.54 11.18
N ARG A 166 -15.09 19.28 10.81
CA ARG A 166 -15.22 20.64 10.26
C ARG A 166 -15.96 20.61 8.92
N ILE A 167 -15.54 19.75 8.00
CA ILE A 167 -16.17 19.56 6.68
C ILE A 167 -17.64 19.15 6.86
N GLY A 168 -17.92 18.18 7.74
CA GLY A 168 -19.28 17.72 8.03
C GLY A 168 -20.20 18.84 8.53
N ARG A 169 -19.70 19.72 9.42
CA ARG A 169 -20.46 20.89 9.91
C ARG A 169 -20.76 21.92 8.82
N ILE A 170 -19.86 22.09 7.86
CA ILE A 170 -20.09 22.97 6.71
C ILE A 170 -21.15 22.35 5.80
N ALA A 171 -21.01 21.06 5.49
CA ALA A 171 -21.96 20.34 4.65
C ALA A 171 -23.37 20.30 5.26
N SER A 172 -23.52 20.11 6.57
CA SER A 172 -24.82 20.11 7.24
C SER A 172 -25.54 21.46 7.21
N ARG A 173 -24.81 22.56 6.95
CA ARG A 173 -25.36 23.90 6.82
C ARG A 173 -25.67 24.30 5.37
N SER A 174 -25.47 23.40 4.41
CA SER A 174 -25.79 23.68 3.01
C SER A 174 -27.28 24.00 2.82
N PRO A 175 -27.64 24.79 1.79
CA PRO A 175 -29.05 25.06 1.48
C PRO A 175 -29.86 23.78 1.28
N GLU A 176 -29.28 22.79 0.62
CA GLU A 176 -29.90 21.49 0.37
C GLU A 176 -30.15 20.70 1.65
N ALA A 177 -29.17 20.67 2.57
CA ALA A 177 -29.32 20.00 3.86
C ALA A 177 -30.40 20.67 4.71
N ARG A 178 -30.42 22.01 4.76
CA ARG A 178 -31.46 22.78 5.44
C ARG A 178 -32.85 22.55 4.82
N ALA A 179 -32.95 22.48 3.50
CA ALA A 179 -34.20 22.19 2.81
C ALA A 179 -34.73 20.80 3.14
N LYS A 180 -33.85 19.78 3.21
CA LYS A 180 -34.22 18.43 3.65
C LYS A 180 -34.68 18.40 5.11
N HIS A 181 -34.00 19.12 5.99
CA HIS A 181 -34.43 19.25 7.39
C HIS A 181 -35.80 19.92 7.50
N ALA A 182 -36.01 21.05 6.81
CA ALA A 182 -37.29 21.75 6.79
C ALA A 182 -38.43 20.89 6.23
N GLU A 183 -38.16 20.11 5.17
CA GLU A 183 -39.12 19.15 4.61
C GLU A 183 -39.48 18.05 5.60
N SER A 184 -38.49 17.50 6.31
CA SER A 184 -38.74 16.51 7.35
C SER A 184 -39.56 17.11 8.50
N GLU A 185 -39.25 18.32 8.95
CA GLU A 185 -39.99 19.04 9.99
C GLU A 185 -41.43 19.33 9.57
N ARG A 186 -41.65 19.72 8.30
CA ARG A 186 -43.01 19.91 7.74
C ARG A 186 -43.82 18.63 7.81
N ARG A 187 -43.28 17.51 7.32
CA ARG A 187 -43.97 16.21 7.39
C ARG A 187 -44.30 15.81 8.83
N HIS A 188 -43.40 16.09 9.77
CA HIS A 188 -43.66 15.84 11.18
C HIS A 188 -44.73 16.78 11.76
N ALA A 189 -44.79 18.03 11.32
CA ALA A 189 -45.82 18.98 11.73
C ALA A 189 -47.20 18.61 11.18
N GLU A 190 -47.27 18.23 9.90
CA GLU A 190 -48.49 17.71 9.26
C GLU A 190 -48.98 16.46 9.99
N ALA A 191 -48.12 15.46 10.22
CA ALA A 191 -48.48 14.26 10.95
C ALA A 191 -48.93 14.51 12.40
N ARG A 192 -48.47 15.59 13.04
CA ARG A 192 -48.95 16.02 14.36
C ARG A 192 -50.26 16.80 14.28
N SER A 193 -50.52 17.52 13.20
CA SER A 193 -51.75 18.28 12.99
C SER A 193 -52.91 17.38 12.57
N ASP A 194 -52.63 16.34 11.78
CA ASP A 194 -53.59 15.31 11.38
C ASP A 194 -53.93 14.34 12.53
N TRP A 195 -53.21 14.44 13.64
CA TRP A 195 -53.47 13.66 14.84
C TRP A 195 -54.67 14.23 15.59
N ASP A 196 -55.80 13.53 15.49
CA ASP A 196 -57.03 13.85 16.23
C ASP A 196 -57.21 12.88 17.40
N GLU A 197 -57.14 13.40 18.62
CA GLU A 197 -57.35 12.63 19.86
C GLU A 197 -58.76 12.04 19.94
N SER A 198 -59.76 12.72 19.38
CA SER A 198 -61.16 12.28 19.40
C SER A 198 -61.46 11.15 18.40
N SER A 199 -60.57 10.95 17.43
CA SER A 199 -60.63 9.83 16.48
C SER A 199 -60.09 8.51 17.06
N GLN A 200 -59.49 8.56 18.26
CA GLN A 200 -58.92 7.38 18.91
C GLN A 200 -60.01 6.53 19.59
N PRO A 201 -59.83 5.21 19.66
CA PRO A 201 -60.75 4.36 20.39
C PRO A 201 -60.84 4.75 21.88
N PRO A 202 -62.03 4.73 22.50
CA PRO A 202 -62.21 5.13 23.90
C PRO A 202 -61.37 4.36 24.92
N TRP A 203 -60.87 3.19 24.54
CA TRP A 203 -60.01 2.34 25.38
C TRP A 203 -58.54 2.80 25.39
N LEU A 204 -58.10 3.61 24.42
CA LEU A 204 -56.70 4.03 24.26
C LEU A 204 -56.44 5.33 25.03
N THR A 205 -56.42 5.23 26.35
CA THR A 205 -56.12 6.35 27.25
C THR A 205 -54.65 6.39 27.65
N GLY A 206 -54.14 7.57 28.04
CA GLY A 206 -52.78 7.70 28.56
C GLY A 206 -52.52 6.84 29.80
N GLU A 207 -53.54 6.62 30.62
CA GLU A 207 -53.47 5.78 31.82
C GLU A 207 -53.32 4.29 31.47
N LEU A 208 -54.06 3.80 30.45
CA LEU A 208 -53.86 2.45 29.92
C LEU A 208 -52.46 2.29 29.32
N PHE A 209 -51.99 3.30 28.58
CA PHE A 209 -50.65 3.27 27.99
C PHE A 209 -49.58 3.14 29.06
N SER A 210 -49.56 4.04 30.04
CA SER A 210 -48.53 4.06 31.09
C SER A 210 -48.59 2.83 32.01
N GLN A 211 -49.79 2.33 32.34
CA GLN A 211 -49.93 1.22 33.29
C GLN A 211 -49.81 -0.18 32.65
N LYS A 212 -50.23 -0.34 31.37
CA LYS A 212 -50.31 -1.67 30.73
C LYS A 212 -49.41 -1.82 29.51
N ILE A 213 -49.22 -0.77 28.71
CA ILE A 213 -48.47 -0.88 27.44
C ILE A 213 -46.99 -0.56 27.65
N GLN A 214 -46.66 0.54 28.31
CA GLN A 214 -45.29 1.01 28.53
C GLN A 214 -44.40 -0.02 29.27
N PRO A 215 -44.85 -0.71 30.33
CA PRO A 215 -44.04 -1.72 31.02
C PRO A 215 -43.69 -2.93 30.13
N LEU A 216 -44.60 -3.30 29.21
CA LEU A 216 -44.37 -4.39 28.25
C LEU A 216 -43.36 -3.99 27.17
N LEU A 217 -43.37 -2.71 26.77
CA LEU A 217 -42.40 -2.16 25.82
C LEU A 217 -41.00 -1.97 26.43
N ALA A 218 -40.89 -1.79 27.75
CA ALA A 218 -39.61 -1.54 28.43
C ALA A 218 -38.58 -2.67 28.22
N ASN A 219 -39.04 -3.90 28.02
CA ASN A 219 -38.18 -5.06 27.79
C ASN A 219 -37.91 -5.35 26.30
N ILE A 220 -38.42 -4.51 25.39
CA ILE A 220 -38.21 -4.66 23.95
C ILE A 220 -37.15 -3.66 23.49
N ALA A 221 -36.14 -4.15 22.78
CA ALA A 221 -35.12 -3.30 22.21
C ALA A 221 -35.74 -2.25 21.26
N THR A 222 -35.39 -0.98 21.46
CA THR A 222 -35.89 0.14 20.64
C THR A 222 -35.67 -0.07 19.15
N ALA A 223 -34.60 -0.77 18.77
CA ALA A 223 -34.30 -1.14 17.39
C ALA A 223 -35.37 -2.08 16.78
N SER A 224 -35.91 -3.00 17.56
CA SER A 224 -36.96 -3.94 17.15
C SER A 224 -38.32 -3.26 17.02
N ILE A 225 -38.64 -2.31 17.91
CA ILE A 225 -39.84 -1.47 17.77
C ILE A 225 -39.71 -0.64 16.49
N ARG A 226 -38.57 0.04 16.31
CA ARG A 226 -38.26 0.84 15.11
C ARG A 226 -38.41 0.06 13.81
N SER A 227 -37.92 -1.18 13.74
CA SER A 227 -38.02 -1.97 12.50
C SER A 227 -39.46 -2.30 12.11
N ARG A 228 -40.39 -2.30 13.07
CA ARG A 228 -41.80 -2.64 12.83
C ARG A 228 -42.68 -1.42 12.52
N ILE A 229 -42.46 -0.29 13.19
CA ILE A 229 -43.31 0.90 13.06
C ILE A 229 -42.63 2.10 12.39
N GLY A 230 -41.32 2.01 12.12
CA GLY A 230 -40.52 3.10 11.58
C GLY A 230 -40.08 4.12 12.64
N TRP A 231 -39.06 4.93 12.30
CA TRP A 231 -38.51 5.96 13.20
C TRP A 231 -39.52 7.08 13.51
N GLN A 232 -40.41 7.38 12.57
CA GLN A 232 -41.36 8.49 12.69
C GLN A 232 -42.43 8.21 13.75
N ALA A 233 -42.99 6.99 13.76
CA ALA A 233 -43.97 6.57 14.77
C ALA A 233 -43.33 6.36 16.16
N LEU A 234 -42.08 5.87 16.21
CA LEU A 234 -41.35 5.71 17.46
C LEU A 234 -41.09 7.07 18.14
N ALA A 235 -40.70 8.10 17.37
CA ALA A 235 -40.42 9.43 17.91
C ALA A 235 -41.69 10.11 18.47
N GLN A 236 -42.86 9.87 17.87
CA GLN A 236 -44.14 10.34 18.40
C GLN A 236 -44.51 9.62 19.71
N LEU A 237 -44.32 8.31 19.81
CA LEU A 237 -44.57 7.56 21.05
C LEU A 237 -43.69 8.04 22.22
N VAL A 238 -42.43 8.38 21.96
CA VAL A 238 -41.53 8.91 23.00
C VAL A 238 -41.82 10.38 23.32
N GLY A 239 -42.26 11.18 22.35
CA GLY A 239 -42.57 12.60 22.55
C GLY A 239 -43.93 12.89 23.19
N VAL A 240 -44.93 12.03 23.00
CA VAL A 240 -46.30 12.19 23.54
C VAL A 240 -46.41 11.69 24.98
N PHE A 241 -45.62 10.69 25.37
CA PHE A 241 -45.68 10.06 26.71
C PHE A 241 -44.42 10.24 27.57
N GLY A 242 -43.41 10.97 27.06
CA GLY A 242 -42.13 11.21 27.74
C GLY A 242 -42.00 12.59 28.40
N GLY A 243 -43.12 13.30 28.61
CA GLY A 243 -43.19 14.54 29.39
C GLY A 243 -43.61 14.29 30.82
#